data_AF-A0A7Z9N0T5-F1
#
_entry.id   AF-A0A7Z9N0T5-F1
#
_cell.length_a   1.000
_cell.length_b   1.000
_cell.length_c   1.000
_cell.angle_alpha   90.00
_cell.angle_beta   90.00
_cell.angle_gamma   90.00
#
_symmetry.space_group_name_H-M   'P 1'
#
loop_
_entity.id
_entity.type
_entity.pdbx_description
1 polymer ?
#
loop_
_entity_poly.entity_id
_entity_poly.type
_entity_poly.pdbx_seq_one_letter_code
_entity_poly.pdbx_strand_id
1 'polypeptide(L)' 'MIAYLSGGMEHAVNEGEDWRNKMTEWLQKNLEHSVIDPVKNSRQLVDETQSHDYMLWKKSDRGKYKAFVRKLIRQD' A
#
# COMPACT_ATOMS: atom_id res chain seq x y z
N MET A 1 16.80 -6.43 10.87
CA MET A 1 16.41 -5.04 10.49
C MET A 1 15.01 -5.09 9.89
N ILE A 2 14.29 -3.97 9.84
CA ILE A 2 12.99 -3.87 9.16
C ILE A 2 13.19 -3.09 7.85
N ALA A 3 12.75 -3.65 6.73
CA ALA A 3 12.73 -2.98 5.44
C ALA A 3 11.31 -2.50 5.11
N TYR A 4 11.18 -1.27 4.63
CA TYR A 4 9.91 -0.67 4.22
C TYR A 4 9.84 -0.62 2.69
N LEU A 5 8.91 -1.38 2.08
CA LEU A 5 8.80 -1.49 0.62
C LEU A 5 7.82 -0.47 0.04
N SER A 6 8.25 0.80 -0.04
CA SER A 6 7.43 1.95 -0.45
C SER A 6 7.17 2.08 -1.97
N GLY A 7 6.87 0.99 -2.69
CA GLY A 7 6.86 1.03 -4.16
C GLY A 7 6.02 -0.03 -4.87
N GLY A 8 5.67 0.30 -6.12
CA GLY A 8 4.74 -0.44 -6.96
C GLY A 8 3.31 -0.21 -6.48
N MET A 9 2.57 0.69 -7.11
CA MET A 9 1.16 0.93 -6.73
C MET A 9 0.37 1.14 -8.01
N GLU A 10 0.00 2.38 -8.33
CA GLU A 10 -0.97 2.68 -9.39
C GLU A 10 -0.52 2.33 -10.82
N HIS A 11 0.79 2.27 -11.09
CA HIS A 11 1.33 2.13 -12.46
C HIS A 11 2.22 0.90 -12.67
N ALA A 12 2.43 0.09 -11.64
CA ALA A 12 3.19 -1.15 -11.76
C ALA A 12 2.27 -2.28 -12.24
N VAL A 13 2.84 -3.24 -12.98
CA VAL A 13 2.14 -4.50 -13.30
C VAL A 13 1.70 -5.15 -11.99
N ASN A 14 0.42 -5.55 -11.93
CA ASN A 14 -0.21 -6.10 -10.72
C ASN A 14 -0.02 -5.22 -9.48
N GLU A 15 -0.04 -3.90 -9.66
CA GLU A 15 0.23 -2.91 -8.61
C GLU A 15 1.55 -3.16 -7.85
N GLY A 16 2.52 -3.79 -8.50
CA GLY A 16 3.81 -4.17 -7.93
C GLY A 16 3.75 -5.21 -6.81
N GLU A 17 2.61 -5.86 -6.60
CA GLU A 17 2.41 -6.88 -5.57
C GLU A 17 3.38 -8.05 -5.72
N ASP A 18 3.56 -8.55 -6.95
CA ASP A 18 4.48 -9.64 -7.24
C ASP A 18 5.93 -9.28 -6.90
N TRP A 19 6.31 -8.02 -7.18
CA TRP A 19 7.63 -7.52 -6.83
C TRP A 19 7.80 -7.43 -5.31
N ARG A 20 6.82 -6.90 -4.56
CA ARG A 20 6.89 -6.81 -3.09
C ARG A 20 6.95 -8.18 -2.44
N ASN A 21 6.18 -9.14 -2.93
CA ASN A 21 6.23 -10.53 -2.46
C ASN A 21 7.62 -11.13 -2.69
N LYS A 22 8.16 -11.01 -3.91
CA LYS A 22 9.51 -11.48 -4.24
C LYS A 22 10.60 -10.84 -3.37
N MET A 23 10.53 -9.53 -3.16
CA MET A 23 11.50 -8.80 -2.34
C MET A 23 11.38 -9.17 -0.87
N THR A 24 10.17 -9.37 -0.37
CA THR A 24 9.93 -9.81 1.01
C THR A 24 10.61 -11.14 1.28
N GLU A 25 10.39 -12.13 0.41
CA GLU A 25 11.04 -13.44 0.53
C GLU A 25 12.57 -13.32 0.45
N TRP A 26 13.07 -12.53 -0.50
CA TRP A 26 14.52 -12.37 -0.68
C TRP A 26 15.17 -11.74 0.55
N LEU A 27 14.58 -10.67 1.10
CA LEU A 27 15.07 -9.97 2.29
C LEU A 27 15.04 -10.86 3.54
N GLN A 28 13.98 -11.66 3.70
CA GLN A 28 13.89 -12.62 4.80
C GLN A 28 14.95 -13.72 4.67
N LYS A 29 15.09 -14.33 3.49
CA LYS A 29 15.98 -15.48 3.27
C LYS A 29 17.47 -15.12 3.30
N ASN A 30 17.84 -13.93 2.80
CA ASN A 30 19.25 -13.59 2.61
C ASN A 30 19.81 -12.67 3.69
N LEU A 31 18.96 -11.88 4.35
CA LEU A 31 19.39 -10.85 5.30
C LEU A 31 18.71 -10.98 6.67
N GLU A 32 17.80 -11.95 6.84
CA GLU A 32 17.00 -12.11 8.06
C GLU A 32 16.26 -10.80 8.43
N HIS A 33 15.80 -10.07 7.40
CA HIS A 33 15.09 -8.83 7.58
C HIS A 33 13.58 -9.05 7.54
N SER A 34 12.87 -8.43 8.48
CA SER A 34 11.41 -8.32 8.44
C SER A 34 11.01 -7.22 7.47
N VAL A 35 9.80 -7.29 6.92
CA VAL A 35 9.33 -6.35 5.90
C VAL A 35 7.97 -5.76 6.29
N ILE A 36 7.84 -4.45 6.12
CA ILE A 36 6.57 -3.74 6.15
C ILE A 36 6.14 -3.47 4.71
N ASP A 37 4.95 -3.95 4.35
CA ASP A 37 4.28 -3.68 3.08
C ASP A 37 3.11 -2.70 3.32
N PRO A 38 3.29 -1.40 3.04
CA PRO A 38 2.25 -0.40 3.28
C PRO A 38 1.01 -0.59 2.39
N VAL A 39 1.12 -1.33 1.28
CA VAL A 39 -0.03 -1.62 0.43
C VAL A 39 -0.99 -2.58 1.13
N LYS A 40 -0.49 -3.54 1.91
CA LYS A 40 -1.35 -4.43 2.70
C LYS A 40 -2.09 -3.67 3.80
N ASN A 41 -1.39 -2.79 4.50
CA ASN A 41 -2.00 -1.93 5.53
C ASN A 41 -3.07 -1.01 4.92
N SER A 42 -2.76 -0.40 3.77
CA SER A 42 -3.70 0.43 3.03
C SER A 42 -4.93 -0.35 2.55
N ARG A 43 -4.76 -1.59 2.04
CA ARG A 43 -5.88 -2.46 1.64
C ARG A 43 -6.77 -2.80 2.84
N GLN A 44 -6.20 -3.12 3.99
CA GLN A 44 -6.97 -3.37 5.20
C GLN A 44 -7.84 -2.15 5.57
N LEU A 45 -7.28 -0.93 5.55
CA LEU A 45 -8.08 0.28 5.83
C LEU A 45 -9.19 0.48 4.79
N VAL A 46 -8.92 0.20 3.52
CA VAL A 46 -9.92 0.26 2.44
C VAL A 46 -11.08 -0.70 2.70
N ASP A 47 -10.78 -1.94 3.12
CA ASP A 47 -11.79 -2.94 3.46
C ASP A 47 -12.62 -2.52 4.68
N GLU A 48 -11.96 -2.11 5.77
CA GLU A 48 -12.59 -1.65 7.01
C GLU A 48 -13.51 -0.45 6.79
N THR A 49 -13.16 0.42 5.85
CA THR A 49 -13.93 1.64 5.54
C THR A 49 -14.83 1.49 4.31
N GLN A 50 -14.93 0.27 3.75
CA GLN A 50 -15.66 -0.03 2.51
C GLN A 50 -15.37 0.96 1.36
N SER A 51 -14.13 1.45 1.29
CA SER A 51 -13.75 2.58 0.43
C SER A 51 -13.04 2.13 -0.85
N HIS A 52 -13.40 0.97 -1.41
CA HIS A 52 -12.74 0.36 -2.59
C HIS A 52 -12.65 1.31 -3.79
N ASP A 53 -13.66 2.16 -3.98
CA ASP A 53 -13.74 3.12 -5.09
C ASP A 53 -13.13 4.49 -4.77
N TYR A 54 -12.32 4.62 -3.70
CA TYR A 54 -11.79 5.91 -3.27
C TYR A 54 -11.00 6.64 -4.38
N MET A 55 -10.40 5.91 -5.30
CA MET A 55 -9.66 6.46 -6.44
C MET A 55 -10.56 7.27 -7.39
N LEU A 56 -11.86 6.94 -7.49
CA LEU A 56 -12.82 7.72 -8.28
C LEU A 56 -13.02 9.13 -7.69
N TRP A 57 -12.86 9.28 -6.38
CA TRP A 57 -12.95 10.57 -5.70
C TRP A 57 -11.89 11.56 -6.17
N LYS A 58 -10.76 11.11 -6.78
CA LYS A 58 -9.80 12.02 -7.44
C LYS A 58 -10.49 12.94 -8.44
N LYS A 59 -11.53 12.45 -9.12
CA LYS A 59 -12.29 13.17 -10.15
C LYS A 59 -13.63 13.72 -9.61
N SER A 60 -14.35 12.94 -8.80
CA SER A 60 -15.69 13.32 -8.34
C SER A 60 -15.73 14.16 -7.06
N ASP A 61 -14.84 13.92 -6.10
CA ASP A 61 -14.77 14.66 -4.83
C ASP A 61 -13.33 14.68 -4.28
N ARG A 62 -12.59 15.71 -4.69
CA ARG A 62 -11.18 15.88 -4.34
C ARG A 62 -10.96 16.08 -2.84
N GLY A 63 -11.93 16.63 -2.13
CA GLY A 63 -11.86 16.86 -0.68
C GLY A 63 -11.91 15.54 0.07
N LYS A 64 -12.89 14.70 -0.27
CA LYS A 64 -13.03 13.33 0.27
C LYS A 64 -11.82 12.47 -0.05
N TYR A 65 -11.32 12.52 -1.29
CA TYR A 65 -10.09 11.83 -1.68
C TYR A 65 -8.90 12.21 -0.80
N LYS A 66 -8.65 13.52 -0.63
CA LYS A 66 -7.52 14.02 0.18
C LYS A 66 -7.66 13.63 1.65
N ALA A 67 -8.87 13.67 2.20
CA ALA A 67 -9.13 13.26 3.58
C ALA A 67 -8.84 11.77 3.78
N PHE A 68 -9.24 10.91 2.82
CA PHE A 68 -9.02 9.48 2.89
C PHE A 68 -7.54 9.11 2.73
N VAL A 69 -6.84 9.66 1.73
CA VAL A 69 -5.40 9.42 1.53
C VAL A 69 -4.57 9.84 2.76
N ARG A 70 -4.95 10.92 3.43
CA ARG A 70 -4.30 11.31 4.69
C ARG A 70 -4.50 10.31 5.83
N LYS A 71 -5.58 9.53 5.83
CA LYS A 71 -5.77 8.44 6.80
C LYS A 71 -4.83 7.28 6.49
N LEU A 72 -4.70 6.90 5.21
CA LEU A 72 -3.75 5.87 4.76
C LEU A 72 -2.31 6.24 5.20
N ILE A 73 -1.86 7.45 4.87
CA ILE A 73 -0.51 7.95 5.24
C ILE A 73 -0.27 7.97 6.76
N ARG A 74 -1.32 8.11 7.59
CA ARG A 74 -1.17 8.12 9.05
C ARG A 74 -1.06 6.72 9.66
N GLN A 75 -1.45 5.69 8.93
CA GLN A 75 -1.39 4.30 9.38
C GLN A 75 -0.16 3.55 8.87
N ASP A 76 0.52 4.11 7.87
CA ASP A 76 1.85 3.71 7.41
C ASP A 76 2.96 4.16 8.39
#